data_AF-A0A5C7J929-F1
#
_entry.id   AF-A0A5C7J929-F1
#
_cell.length_a   1.000
_cell.length_b   1.000
_cell.length_c   1.000
_cell.angle_alpha   90.00
_cell.angle_beta   90.00
_cell.angle_gamma   90.00
#
_symmetry.space_group_name_H-M   'P 1'
#
loop_
_entity.id
_entity.type
_entity.pdbx_description
1 polymer ?
#
loop_
_entity_poly.entity_id
_entity_poly.type
_entity_poly.pdbx_seq_one_letter_code
_entity_poly.pdbx_strand_id
1 'polypeptide(L)'
;MKFLRKTNWVGGYTLVEIVTALATFTIIMLVVTQIFGRGIASYRETKKTQINLQSAQSMLNLLAKELRTSSIAASAPGTNSSTIRFFDYSQNSCIEYVINRSTGLVTRREAGYVDGDPADNTNDEQLNYCIGHSFVGSAETLLTGVTDQVIQVVNSSDDSTNPQVGKVTLSLTLGQGSNQSTIQTTVSLRDFNYTGL
;
A
#
# COMPACT_ATOMS: atom_id res chain seq x y z
N MET A 1 65.28 -38.46 -38.24
CA MET A 1 64.36 -37.34 -37.95
C MET A 1 64.27 -37.21 -36.43
N LYS A 2 64.97 -36.23 -35.82
CA LYS A 2 65.06 -36.05 -34.36
C LYS A 2 64.12 -34.91 -33.97
N PHE A 3 62.99 -35.22 -33.34
CA PHE A 3 62.07 -34.22 -32.77
C PHE A 3 62.66 -33.71 -31.45
N LEU A 4 63.17 -32.48 -31.45
CA LEU A 4 63.58 -31.78 -30.23
C LEU A 4 62.33 -31.24 -29.52
N ARG A 5 61.94 -31.92 -28.44
CA ARG A 5 60.86 -31.49 -27.54
C ARG A 5 61.41 -30.40 -26.61
N LYS A 6 61.09 -29.14 -26.91
CA LYS A 6 61.42 -27.98 -26.07
C LYS A 6 60.57 -28.03 -24.80
N THR A 7 61.15 -28.50 -23.70
CA THR A 7 60.53 -28.43 -22.37
C THR A 7 60.69 -26.99 -21.88
N ASN A 8 59.61 -26.21 -21.92
CA ASN A 8 59.58 -24.91 -21.27
C ASN A 8 59.63 -25.15 -19.76
N TRP A 9 60.78 -24.91 -19.15
CA TRP A 9 60.95 -24.90 -17.71
C TRP A 9 60.08 -23.77 -17.15
N VAL A 10 59.01 -24.15 -16.47
CA VAL A 10 58.19 -23.22 -15.71
C VAL A 10 58.96 -22.95 -14.42
N GLY A 11 59.57 -21.78 -14.31
CA GLY A 11 60.27 -21.36 -13.10
C GLY A 11 59.30 -21.41 -11.92
N GLY A 12 59.72 -22.02 -10.81
CA GLY A 12 58.93 -22.06 -9.58
C GLY A 12 58.76 -20.66 -8.99
N TYR A 13 57.58 -20.38 -8.45
CA TYR A 13 57.28 -19.11 -7.79
C TYR A 13 58.18 -18.91 -6.56
N THR A 14 58.69 -17.69 -6.41
CA THR A 14 59.48 -17.36 -5.21
C THR A 14 58.56 -17.18 -4.00
N LEU A 15 59.07 -17.43 -2.79
CA LEU A 15 58.28 -17.28 -1.56
C LEU A 15 57.74 -15.85 -1.41
N VAL A 16 58.53 -14.85 -1.81
CA VAL A 16 58.14 -13.43 -1.80
C VAL A 16 56.95 -13.19 -2.74
N GLU A 17 56.96 -13.79 -3.93
CA GLU A 17 55.88 -13.65 -4.91
C GLU A 17 54.56 -14.21 -4.38
N ILE A 18 54.60 -15.38 -3.73
CA ILE A 18 53.41 -15.98 -3.09
C ILE A 18 52.85 -15.08 -1.98
N VAL A 19 53.72 -14.51 -1.13
CA VAL A 19 53.28 -13.61 -0.05
C VAL A 19 52.65 -12.33 -0.60
N THR A 20 53.23 -11.74 -1.65
CA THR A 20 52.65 -10.55 -2.30
C THR A 20 51.33 -10.84 -3.01
N ALA A 21 51.20 -12.01 -3.65
CA ALA A 21 49.95 -12.44 -4.28
C ALA A 21 48.83 -12.64 -3.25
N LEU A 22 49.13 -13.24 -2.09
CA LEU A 22 48.16 -13.40 -1.00
C LEU A 22 47.74 -12.05 -0.40
N ALA A 23 48.69 -11.13 -0.20
CA ALA A 23 48.38 -9.79 0.29
C ALA A 23 47.46 -9.03 -0.66
N THR A 24 47.74 -9.04 -1.97
CA THR A 24 46.87 -8.37 -2.96
C THR A 24 45.50 -9.04 -3.05
N PHE A 25 45.43 -10.37 -3.05
CA PHE A 25 44.18 -11.12 -3.10
C PHE A 25 43.27 -10.83 -1.89
N THR A 26 43.84 -10.80 -0.69
CA THR A 26 43.08 -10.48 0.53
C THR A 26 42.51 -9.06 0.51
N ILE A 27 43.29 -8.07 0.04
CA ILE A 27 42.81 -6.69 -0.12
C ILE A 27 41.63 -6.64 -1.12
N ILE A 28 41.75 -7.31 -2.27
CA ILE A 28 40.69 -7.37 -3.27
C ILE A 28 39.43 -8.01 -2.67
N MET A 29 39.56 -9.13 -1.96
CA MET A 29 38.42 -9.83 -1.35
C MET A 29 37.73 -9.00 -0.27
N LEU A 30 38.48 -8.21 0.51
CA LEU A 30 37.89 -7.29 1.49
C LEU A 30 37.04 -6.22 0.80
N VAL A 31 37.54 -5.61 -0.28
CA VAL A 31 36.79 -4.61 -1.05
C VAL A 31 35.53 -5.21 -1.65
N VAL A 32 35.64 -6.39 -2.27
CA VAL A 32 34.50 -7.10 -2.86
C VAL A 32 33.43 -7.41 -1.82
N THR A 33 33.82 -7.90 -0.65
CA THR A 33 32.89 -8.22 0.45
C THR A 33 32.15 -6.97 0.93
N GLN A 34 32.83 -5.84 1.05
CA GLN A 34 32.19 -4.57 1.44
C GLN A 34 31.16 -4.11 0.40
N ILE A 35 31.49 -4.20 -0.89
CA ILE A 35 30.59 -3.83 -1.98
C ILE A 35 29.34 -4.72 -1.96
N PHE A 36 29.50 -6.04 -1.90
CA PHE A 36 28.37 -6.97 -1.87
C PHE A 36 27.54 -6.81 -0.60
N GLY A 37 28.16 -6.59 0.56
CA GLY A 37 27.45 -6.35 1.82
C GLY A 37 26.52 -5.14 1.73
N ARG A 38 27.01 -4.02 1.18
CA ARG A 38 26.19 -2.82 0.94
C ARG A 38 25.10 -3.06 -0.11
N GLY A 39 25.42 -3.77 -1.19
CA GLY A 39 24.47 -4.09 -2.26
C GLY A 39 23.29 -4.93 -1.78
N ILE A 40 23.54 -5.97 -0.97
CA ILE A 40 22.49 -6.84 -0.43
C ILE A 40 21.58 -6.07 0.53
N ALA A 41 22.15 -5.22 1.40
CA ALA A 41 21.36 -4.40 2.32
C ALA A 41 20.45 -3.44 1.55
N SER A 42 20.99 -2.72 0.56
CA SER A 42 20.21 -1.82 -0.30
C SER A 42 19.09 -2.57 -1.04
N TYR A 43 19.40 -3.73 -1.61
CA TYR A 43 18.42 -4.54 -2.35
C TYR A 43 17.25 -4.99 -1.47
N ARG A 44 17.52 -5.40 -0.22
CA ARG A 44 16.48 -5.80 0.74
C ARG A 44 15.53 -4.64 1.06
N GLU A 45 16.07 -3.45 1.30
CA GLU A 45 15.25 -2.27 1.60
C GLU A 45 14.40 -1.86 0.38
N THR A 46 14.99 -1.80 -0.81
CA THR A 46 14.23 -1.48 -2.04
C THR A 46 13.12 -2.50 -2.30
N LYS A 47 13.40 -3.80 -2.11
CA LYS A 47 12.40 -4.86 -2.30
C LYS A 47 11.25 -4.74 -1.30
N LYS A 48 11.53 -4.41 -0.05
CA LYS A 48 10.50 -4.18 0.98
C LYS A 48 9.60 -3.00 0.60
N THR A 49 10.18 -1.88 0.16
CA THR A 49 9.42 -0.73 -0.32
C THR A 49 8.57 -1.08 -1.53
N GLN A 50 9.09 -1.85 -2.48
CA GLN A 50 8.36 -2.27 -3.67
C GLN A 50 7.15 -3.15 -3.33
N ILE A 51 7.30 -4.11 -2.41
CA ILE A 51 6.19 -4.96 -1.96
C ILE A 51 5.11 -4.10 -1.29
N ASN A 52 5.50 -3.18 -0.41
CA ASN A 52 4.57 -2.28 0.26
C ASN A 52 3.81 -1.37 -0.72
N LEU A 53 4.49 -0.87 -1.76
CA LEU A 53 3.87 -0.07 -2.82
C LEU A 53 2.86 -0.90 -3.62
N GLN A 54 3.19 -2.14 -3.96
CA GLN A 54 2.28 -3.04 -4.67
C GLN A 54 1.03 -3.36 -3.83
N SER A 55 1.21 -3.68 -2.55
CA SER A 55 0.10 -3.90 -1.62
C SER A 55 -0.77 -2.64 -1.49
N ALA A 56 -0.15 -1.46 -1.40
CA ALA A 56 -0.88 -0.19 -1.32
C ALA A 56 -1.69 0.08 -2.59
N GLN A 57 -1.09 -0.11 -3.78
CA GLN A 57 -1.81 0.03 -5.05
C GLN A 57 -2.98 -0.96 -5.16
N SER A 58 -2.78 -2.22 -4.75
CA SER A 58 -3.85 -3.22 -4.74
C SER A 58 -5.00 -2.82 -3.82
N MET A 59 -4.68 -2.34 -2.61
CA MET A 59 -5.67 -1.87 -1.64
C MET A 59 -6.42 -0.63 -2.17
N LEU A 60 -5.71 0.35 -2.73
CA LEU A 60 -6.34 1.55 -3.31
C LEU A 60 -7.24 1.21 -4.50
N ASN A 61 -6.87 0.21 -5.32
CA ASN A 61 -7.72 -0.25 -6.41
C ASN A 61 -9.00 -0.94 -5.90
N LEU A 62 -8.88 -1.75 -4.85
CA LEU A 62 -10.03 -2.41 -4.23
C LEU A 62 -10.97 -1.36 -3.61
N LEU A 63 -10.42 -0.44 -2.80
CA LEU A 63 -11.18 0.67 -2.23
C LEU A 63 -11.82 1.54 -3.33
N ALA A 64 -11.10 1.83 -4.41
CA ALA A 64 -11.66 2.60 -5.52
C ALA A 64 -12.77 1.87 -6.27
N LYS A 65 -12.77 0.54 -6.27
CA LYS A 65 -13.86 -0.25 -6.83
C LYS A 65 -15.09 -0.16 -5.95
N GLU A 66 -14.93 -0.36 -4.65
CA GLU A 66 -16.02 -0.28 -3.67
C GLU A 66 -16.61 1.14 -3.61
N LEU A 67 -15.76 2.18 -3.64
CA LEU A 67 -16.24 3.57 -3.59
C LEU A 67 -17.11 3.99 -4.79
N ARG A 68 -16.89 3.38 -5.97
CA ARG A 68 -17.65 3.69 -7.20
C ARG A 68 -19.11 3.23 -7.15
N THR A 69 -19.47 2.35 -6.24
CA THR A 69 -20.85 1.85 -6.06
C THR A 69 -21.38 2.19 -4.67
N SER A 70 -20.78 3.19 -4.03
CA SER A 70 -21.09 3.55 -2.65
C SER A 70 -21.47 5.01 -2.45
N SER A 71 -22.19 5.25 -1.36
CA SER A 71 -22.38 6.59 -0.78
C SER A 71 -21.68 6.68 0.57
N ILE A 72 -21.13 7.87 0.87
CA ILE A 72 -20.36 8.10 2.10
C ILE A 72 -21.32 8.26 3.26
N ALA A 73 -21.18 7.39 4.26
CA ALA A 73 -21.94 7.44 5.50
C ALA A 73 -21.27 8.40 6.50
N ALA A 74 -19.96 8.24 6.71
CA ALA A 74 -19.21 9.06 7.64
C ALA A 74 -17.74 9.15 7.23
N SER A 75 -17.11 10.30 7.50
CA SER A 75 -15.67 10.43 7.42
C SER A 75 -15.16 11.18 8.64
N ALA A 76 -14.14 10.63 9.28
CA ALA A 76 -13.49 11.17 10.46
C ALA A 76 -11.99 11.26 10.18
N PRO A 77 -11.52 12.31 9.46
CA PRO A 77 -10.10 12.53 9.30
C PRO A 77 -9.50 12.96 10.65
N GLY A 78 -8.58 12.16 11.18
CA GLY A 78 -7.86 12.45 12.41
C GLY A 78 -6.35 12.31 12.22
N THR A 79 -5.57 13.01 13.06
CA THR A 79 -4.11 13.10 12.96
C THR A 79 -3.41 11.73 13.12
N ASN A 80 -3.97 10.87 13.97
CA ASN A 80 -3.39 9.55 14.27
C ASN A 80 -4.18 8.39 13.66
N SER A 81 -5.48 8.56 13.51
CA SER A 81 -6.37 7.59 12.89
C SER A 81 -7.36 8.36 12.05
N SER A 82 -7.55 7.94 10.81
CA SER A 82 -8.56 8.50 9.92
C SER A 82 -9.46 7.36 9.48
N THR A 83 -10.76 7.62 9.55
CA THR A 83 -11.77 6.61 9.27
C THR A 83 -12.65 7.08 8.12
N ILE A 84 -12.91 6.19 7.18
CA ILE A 84 -13.90 6.41 6.13
C ILE A 84 -14.90 5.26 6.21
N ARG A 85 -16.17 5.62 6.24
CA ARG A 85 -17.27 4.68 6.23
C ARG A 85 -18.21 5.01 5.08
N PHE A 86 -18.60 3.99 4.35
CA PHE A 86 -19.50 4.11 3.22
C PHE A 86 -20.35 2.85 3.09
N PHE A 87 -21.48 2.99 2.41
CA PHE A 87 -22.38 1.89 2.13
C PHE A 87 -22.23 1.46 0.67
N ASP A 88 -21.88 0.19 0.43
CA ASP A 88 -21.78 -0.37 -0.93
C ASP A 88 -23.12 -1.00 -1.34
N TYR A 89 -23.80 -0.33 -2.28
CA TYR A 89 -25.08 -0.79 -2.81
C TYR A 89 -24.94 -2.05 -3.69
N SER A 90 -23.74 -2.34 -4.21
CA SER A 90 -23.54 -3.54 -5.03
C SER A 90 -23.54 -4.83 -4.21
N GLN A 91 -23.11 -4.75 -2.94
CA GLN A 91 -22.97 -5.89 -2.04
C GLN A 91 -23.93 -5.83 -0.85
N ASN A 92 -24.69 -4.74 -0.74
CA ASN A 92 -25.60 -4.47 0.37
C ASN A 92 -24.87 -4.54 1.72
N SER A 93 -23.70 -3.91 1.80
CA SER A 93 -22.84 -3.96 3.00
C SER A 93 -22.28 -2.59 3.38
N CYS A 94 -22.15 -2.37 4.68
CA CYS A 94 -21.48 -1.21 5.24
C CYS A 94 -20.00 -1.54 5.41
N ILE A 95 -19.12 -0.70 4.87
CA ILE A 95 -17.68 -0.92 4.86
C ILE A 95 -16.99 0.23 5.60
N GLU A 96 -16.05 -0.11 6.47
CA GLU A 96 -15.22 0.83 7.22
C GLU A 96 -13.74 0.59 6.91
N TYR A 97 -13.07 1.65 6.50
CA TYR A 97 -11.62 1.72 6.39
C TYR A 97 -11.06 2.54 7.54
N VAL A 98 -10.15 1.94 8.31
CA VAL A 98 -9.42 2.62 9.38
C VAL A 98 -7.96 2.70 8.97
N ILE A 99 -7.46 3.91 8.81
CA ILE A 99 -6.06 4.18 8.50
C ILE A 99 -5.42 4.71 9.79
N ASN A 100 -4.60 3.90 10.44
CA ASN A 100 -3.96 4.22 11.71
C ASN A 100 -2.47 4.49 11.50
N ARG A 101 -2.08 5.75 11.66
CA ARG A 101 -0.69 6.21 11.54
C ARG A 101 0.19 5.70 12.68
N SER A 102 -0.36 5.58 13.89
CA SER A 102 0.41 5.14 15.07
C SER A 102 0.84 3.68 14.96
N THR A 103 -0.01 2.82 14.42
CA THR A 103 0.33 1.41 14.15
C THR A 103 0.88 1.21 12.74
N GLY A 104 0.68 2.19 11.85
CA GLY A 104 1.01 2.12 10.44
C GLY A 104 0.17 1.10 9.66
N LEU A 105 -1.02 0.76 10.18
CA LEU A 105 -1.91 -0.25 9.61
C LEU A 105 -3.11 0.40 8.93
N VAL A 106 -3.50 -0.17 7.80
CA VAL A 106 -4.80 0.09 7.18
C VAL A 106 -5.64 -1.15 7.33
N THR A 107 -6.79 -1.01 7.97
CA THR A 107 -7.71 -2.11 8.20
C THR A 107 -9.05 -1.86 7.53
N ARG A 108 -9.69 -2.95 7.12
CA ARG A 108 -11.04 -2.99 6.55
C ARG A 108 -11.95 -3.80 7.46
N ARG A 109 -13.17 -3.31 7.62
CA ARG A 109 -14.26 -4.02 8.27
C ARG A 109 -15.49 -3.94 7.39
N GLU A 110 -16.29 -4.98 7.45
CA GLU A 110 -17.50 -5.11 6.65
C GLU A 110 -18.62 -5.69 7.51
N ALA A 111 -19.82 -5.16 7.33
CA ALA A 111 -21.04 -5.66 7.93
C ALA A 111 -22.13 -5.71 6.86
N GLY A 112 -22.70 -6.89 6.64
CA GLY A 112 -23.86 -7.03 5.76
C GLY A 112 -25.06 -6.30 6.34
N TYR A 113 -25.78 -5.56 5.50
CA TYR A 113 -27.08 -5.03 5.86
C TYR A 113 -28.09 -6.17 5.85
N VAL A 114 -28.71 -6.44 7.00
CA VAL A 114 -29.80 -7.40 7.12
C VAL A 114 -31.06 -6.57 7.31
N ASP A 115 -31.86 -6.53 6.26
CA ASP A 115 -33.12 -5.81 6.24
C ASP A 115 -34.08 -6.37 7.31
N GLY A 116 -34.74 -5.47 8.03
CA GLY A 116 -35.76 -5.79 9.01
C GLY A 116 -37.17 -5.75 8.42
N ASP A 117 -37.38 -5.03 7.31
CA ASP A 117 -38.68 -4.88 6.66
C ASP A 117 -38.53 -4.53 5.16
N PRO A 118 -38.95 -5.42 4.23
CA PRO A 118 -38.80 -5.21 2.79
C PRO A 118 -39.56 -3.99 2.23
N ALA A 119 -40.43 -3.34 3.02
CA ALA A 119 -41.23 -2.20 2.60
C ALA A 119 -40.56 -0.83 2.75
N ASP A 120 -39.47 -0.71 3.52
CA ASP A 120 -38.84 0.58 3.90
C ASP A 120 -37.41 0.78 3.32
N ASN A 121 -37.08 0.04 2.26
CA ASN A 121 -35.80 0.10 1.54
C ASN A 121 -35.57 1.40 0.74
N THR A 122 -35.65 2.55 1.39
CA THR A 122 -35.14 3.79 0.82
C THR A 122 -33.61 3.84 0.99
N ASN A 123 -32.91 4.40 0.00
CA ASN A 123 -31.44 4.52 0.01
C ASN A 123 -30.90 5.22 1.27
N ASP A 124 -31.74 6.05 1.91
CA ASP A 124 -31.44 6.78 3.13
C ASP A 124 -31.38 5.87 4.37
N GLU A 125 -32.20 4.82 4.45
CA GLU A 125 -32.19 3.90 5.60
C GLU A 125 -30.94 3.03 5.64
N GLN A 126 -30.49 2.56 4.48
CA GLN A 126 -29.25 1.80 4.33
C GLN A 126 -28.03 2.63 4.72
N LEU A 127 -28.00 3.90 4.29
CA LEU A 127 -26.96 4.84 4.67
C LEU A 127 -27.00 5.14 6.18
N ASN A 128 -28.20 5.39 6.74
CA ASN A 128 -28.40 5.65 8.16
C ASN A 128 -28.01 4.45 9.04
N TYR A 129 -28.30 3.22 8.60
CA TYR A 129 -27.80 2.01 9.24
C TYR A 129 -26.28 2.06 9.32
N CYS A 130 -25.61 2.36 8.21
CA CYS A 130 -24.15 2.40 8.17
C CYS A 130 -23.57 3.51 9.07
N ILE A 131 -24.22 4.67 9.17
CA ILE A 131 -23.83 5.75 10.09
C ILE A 131 -23.88 5.26 11.55
N GLY A 132 -24.96 4.59 11.95
CA GLY A 132 -25.15 4.10 13.32
C GLY A 132 -24.47 2.78 13.63
N HIS A 133 -24.00 2.04 12.62
CA HIS A 133 -23.48 0.69 12.80
C HIS A 133 -22.18 0.67 13.63
N SER A 134 -22.11 -0.25 14.58
CA SER A 134 -20.90 -0.57 15.33
C SER A 134 -20.34 -1.88 14.81
N PHE A 135 -19.21 -1.81 14.11
CA PHE A 135 -18.52 -3.00 13.64
C PHE A 135 -18.02 -3.85 14.81
N VAL A 136 -18.50 -5.09 14.90
CA VAL A 136 -18.09 -6.07 15.91
C VAL A 136 -17.16 -7.09 15.26
N GLY A 137 -16.04 -7.42 15.90
CA GLY A 137 -15.11 -8.45 15.44
C GLY A 137 -13.73 -7.92 14.99
N SER A 138 -12.94 -8.82 14.41
CA SER A 138 -11.58 -8.53 13.95
C SER A 138 -11.59 -7.78 12.62
N ALA A 139 -10.76 -6.74 12.52
CA ALA A 139 -10.53 -6.03 11.26
C ALA A 139 -9.53 -6.80 10.39
N GLU A 140 -9.76 -6.83 9.08
CA GLU A 140 -8.80 -7.35 8.11
C GLU A 140 -7.69 -6.31 7.91
N THR A 141 -6.42 -6.72 7.99
CA THR A 141 -5.29 -5.81 7.72
C THR A 141 -4.96 -5.86 6.24
N LEU A 142 -5.15 -4.75 5.53
CA LEU A 142 -4.91 -4.65 4.09
C LEU A 142 -3.52 -4.11 3.75
N LEU A 143 -2.99 -3.23 4.59
CA LEU A 143 -1.71 -2.58 4.35
C LEU A 143 -0.98 -2.32 5.66
N THR A 144 0.34 -2.40 5.63
CA THR A 144 1.21 -2.08 6.77
C THR A 144 2.31 -1.11 6.34
N GLY A 145 2.88 -0.38 7.30
CA GLY A 145 3.99 0.55 7.05
C GLY A 145 3.56 1.92 6.52
N VAL A 146 2.31 2.31 6.76
CA VAL A 146 1.85 3.70 6.53
C VAL A 146 2.51 4.61 7.56
N THR A 147 3.06 5.74 7.11
CA THR A 147 3.76 6.73 7.94
C THR A 147 3.08 8.07 7.96
N ASP A 148 2.34 8.39 6.90
CA ASP A 148 1.47 9.55 6.83
C ASP A 148 0.25 9.26 5.97
N GLN A 149 -0.81 10.01 6.20
CA GLN A 149 -2.08 9.84 5.49
C GLN A 149 -2.79 11.18 5.37
N VAL A 150 -3.40 11.41 4.21
CA VAL A 150 -4.30 12.52 3.98
C VAL A 150 -5.54 11.97 3.31
N ILE A 151 -6.69 12.20 3.94
CA ILE A 151 -7.99 11.85 3.40
C ILE A 151 -8.74 13.15 3.17
N GLN A 152 -9.13 13.39 1.93
CA GLN A 152 -10.00 14.50 1.55
C GLN A 152 -11.28 13.92 0.97
N VAL A 153 -12.37 14.17 1.67
CA VAL A 153 -13.71 13.79 1.23
C VAL A 153 -14.44 15.06 0.81
N VAL A 154 -14.96 15.06 -0.41
CA VAL A 154 -15.94 16.02 -0.89
C VAL A 154 -17.23 15.24 -1.05
N ASN A 155 -18.21 15.53 -0.19
CA ASN A 155 -19.52 14.89 -0.27
C ASN A 155 -20.25 15.34 -1.54
N SER A 156 -21.17 14.51 -2.03
CA SER A 156 -22.10 14.96 -3.07
C SER A 156 -23.03 16.01 -2.48
N SER A 157 -23.48 16.94 -3.32
CA SER A 157 -24.40 18.00 -2.90
C SER A 157 -25.56 18.06 -3.86
N ASP A 158 -26.77 17.82 -3.32
CA ASP A 158 -28.09 17.86 -3.98
C ASP A 158 -28.58 19.28 -4.34
N ASP A 159 -27.68 20.27 -4.43
CA ASP A 159 -28.08 21.64 -4.73
C ASP A 159 -28.58 21.76 -6.17
N SER A 160 -29.86 22.11 -6.32
CA SER A 160 -30.54 22.35 -7.60
C SER A 160 -29.81 23.33 -8.53
N THR A 161 -28.93 24.18 -7.99
CA THR A 161 -28.19 25.18 -8.76
C THR A 161 -26.80 24.72 -9.21
N ASN A 162 -26.18 23.76 -8.51
CA ASN A 162 -24.88 23.21 -8.88
C ASN A 162 -24.73 21.78 -8.35
N PRO A 163 -25.35 20.79 -9.03
CA PRO A 163 -25.25 19.41 -8.62
C PRO A 163 -23.80 18.93 -8.69
N GLN A 164 -23.26 18.45 -7.57
CA GLN A 164 -21.88 17.96 -7.49
C GLN A 164 -21.86 16.50 -7.09
N VAL A 165 -21.21 15.68 -7.91
CA VAL A 165 -20.87 14.31 -7.56
C VAL A 165 -19.72 14.33 -6.55
N GLY A 166 -19.89 13.66 -5.43
CA GLY A 166 -18.86 13.58 -4.41
C GLY A 166 -17.60 12.87 -4.92
N LYS A 167 -16.47 13.17 -4.29
CA LYS A 167 -15.19 12.56 -4.59
C LYS A 167 -14.40 12.31 -3.32
N VAL A 168 -13.67 11.20 -3.30
CA VAL A 168 -12.73 10.87 -2.23
C VAL A 168 -11.32 10.88 -2.81
N THR A 169 -10.44 11.66 -2.21
CA THR A 169 -9.00 11.61 -2.48
C THR A 169 -8.30 11.03 -1.26
N LEU A 170 -7.60 9.92 -1.47
CA LEU A 170 -6.74 9.31 -0.46
C LEU A 170 -5.30 9.46 -0.89
N SER A 171 -4.47 9.97 0.00
CA SER A 171 -3.02 10.01 -0.14
C SER A 171 -2.40 9.26 1.02
N LEU A 172 -1.59 8.24 0.71
CA LEU A 172 -0.91 7.39 1.66
C LEU A 172 0.58 7.51 1.46
N THR A 173 1.30 7.69 2.55
CA THR A 173 2.75 7.79 2.53
C THR A 173 3.37 6.58 3.22
N LEU A 174 4.21 5.85 2.49
CA LEU A 174 4.80 4.57 2.91
C LEU A 174 6.32 4.70 3.01
N GLY A 175 6.93 3.92 3.90
CA GLY A 175 8.38 3.87 4.08
C GLY A 175 8.91 4.92 5.07
N GLN A 176 10.22 4.89 5.33
CA GLN A 176 10.86 5.76 6.32
C GLN A 176 12.08 6.47 5.73
N GLY A 177 12.29 7.72 6.15
CA GLY A 177 13.46 8.52 5.74
C GLY A 177 13.51 8.79 4.23
N SER A 178 14.66 8.53 3.61
CA SER A 178 14.89 8.79 2.18
C SER A 178 14.13 7.87 1.22
N ASN A 179 13.53 6.79 1.73
CA ASN A 179 12.79 5.81 0.93
C ASN A 179 11.28 5.98 1.06
N GLN A 180 10.83 7.17 1.47
CA GLN A 180 9.43 7.50 1.61
C GLN A 180 8.80 7.68 0.22
N SER A 181 7.64 7.08 0.00
CA SER A 181 6.90 7.18 -1.25
C SER A 181 5.43 7.44 -0.95
N THR A 182 4.88 8.43 -1.66
CA THR A 182 3.48 8.83 -1.51
C THR A 182 2.69 8.32 -2.71
N ILE A 183 1.59 7.60 -2.44
CA ILE A 183 0.63 7.20 -3.47
C ILE A 183 -0.68 7.93 -3.20
N GLN A 184 -1.24 8.53 -4.25
CA GLN A 184 -2.53 9.19 -4.19
C GLN A 184 -3.50 8.56 -5.20
N THR A 185 -4.75 8.39 -4.79
CA THR A 185 -5.87 8.03 -5.66
C THR A 185 -7.04 8.97 -5.42
N THR A 186 -7.80 9.25 -6.47
CA THR A 186 -9.03 10.03 -6.40
C THR A 186 -10.14 9.25 -7.10
N VAL A 187 -11.27 9.11 -6.42
CA VAL A 187 -12.41 8.32 -6.88
C VAL A 187 -13.65 9.18 -6.80
N SER A 188 -14.40 9.26 -7.90
CA SER A 188 -15.73 9.85 -7.90
C SER A 188 -16.70 8.84 -7.30
N LEU A 189 -17.53 9.30 -6.37
CA LEU A 189 -18.64 8.53 -5.86
C LEU A 189 -19.70 8.39 -6.95
N ARG A 190 -20.57 7.40 -6.81
CA ARG A 190 -21.79 7.28 -7.59
C ARG A 190 -22.94 7.38 -6.62
N ASP A 191 -23.28 8.62 -6.26
CA ASP A 191 -24.38 8.81 -5.33
C ASP A 191 -25.69 8.35 -5.98
N PHE A 192 -26.42 7.49 -5.27
CA PHE A 192 -27.62 6.84 -5.81
C PHE A 192 -28.73 7.86 -6.06
N ASN A 193 -28.83 8.89 -5.21
CA ASN A 193 -29.77 10.02 -5.40
C ASN A 193 -29.50 10.82 -6.68
N TYR A 194 -28.25 10.81 -7.18
CA TYR A 194 -27.83 11.59 -8.33
C TYR A 194 -27.85 10.85 -9.66
N THR A 195 -27.71 9.53 -9.63
CA THR A 195 -27.50 8.73 -10.86
C THR A 195 -28.72 7.91 -11.29
N GLY A 196 -29.83 8.00 -10.56
CA GLY A 196 -31.15 7.57 -11.03
C GLY A 196 -31.18 6.11 -11.50
N LEU A 197 -30.83 5.19 -10.60
CA LEU A 197 -31.15 3.77 -10.73
C LEU A 197 -32.21 3.40 -9.68
#